data_AF-A0A3M7MQV8-F1
#
_entry.id   AF-A0A3M7MQV8-F1
#
_cell.length_a   1.000
_cell.length_b   1.000
_cell.length_c   1.000
_cell.angle_alpha   90.00
_cell.angle_beta   90.00
_cell.angle_gamma   90.00
#
_symmetry.space_group_name_H-M   'P 1'
#
loop_
_entity.id
_entity.type
_entity.pdbx_description
1 polymer ?
#
loop_
_entity_poly.entity_id
_entity_poly.type
_entity_poly.pdbx_seq_one_letter_code
_entity_poly.pdbx_strand_id
1 'polypeptide(L)'
;MTLYFSMVFGLLVTEMVIFGALIVPLPFTFRRKVFNFISESEIIAKLQYGLRITFIFILILFIDSVNRVYRVQVELSALYKDTTGAGRAAALGSDRAEIQARKFYSQRNMYLTGFTLFLSLILNRTYVLTLENLRLQEKIRLHEGDPTAGGKEGLKLSGEYRGETIGQLKNDLVKKDKELAALKKQSEGLRREYNELSDKYVQLNPGSAGDKKSN
;
A
#
# COMPACT_ATOMS: atom_id res chain seq x y z
N MET A 1 13.16 9.92 29.52
CA MET A 1 12.50 10.45 28.31
C MET A 1 11.01 10.40 28.52
N THR A 2 10.25 11.33 27.97
CA THR A 2 8.79 11.23 27.99
C THR A 2 8.34 10.02 27.16
N LEU A 3 7.26 9.35 27.57
CA LEU A 3 6.79 8.08 26.96
C LEU A 3 6.61 8.17 25.44
N TYR A 4 6.12 9.31 24.94
CA TYR A 4 5.90 9.53 23.51
C TYR A 4 7.19 9.50 22.69
N PHE A 5 8.32 10.05 23.18
CA PHE A 5 9.60 9.96 22.45
C PHE A 5 10.16 8.54 22.44
N SER A 6 9.88 7.73 23.46
CA SER A 6 10.25 6.31 23.45
C SER A 6 9.45 5.52 22.42
N MET A 7 8.17 5.84 22.23
CA MET A 7 7.35 5.25 21.17
C MET A 7 7.86 5.64 19.78
N VAL A 8 8.18 6.92 19.57
CA VAL A 8 8.78 7.40 18.30
C VAL A 8 10.12 6.70 18.03
N PHE A 9 10.95 6.51 19.04
CA PHE A 9 12.20 5.77 18.89
C PHE A 9 11.99 4.32 18.46
N GLY A 10 11.05 3.60 19.08
CA GLY A 10 10.71 2.23 18.66
C GLY A 10 10.19 2.17 17.22
N LEU A 11 9.44 3.20 16.82
CA LEU A 11 8.94 3.35 15.45
C LEU A 11 10.08 3.55 14.46
N LEU A 12 11.02 4.46 14.77
CA LEU A 12 12.22 4.69 13.98
C LEU A 12 13.03 3.41 13.79
N VAL A 13 13.30 2.66 14.87
CA VAL A 13 14.04 1.39 14.78
C VAL A 13 13.31 0.39 13.88
N THR A 14 11.99 0.29 14.03
CA THR A 14 11.16 -0.59 13.18
C THR A 14 11.23 -0.17 11.71
N GLU A 15 11.11 1.12 11.43
CA GLU A 15 11.24 1.66 10.07
C GLU A 15 12.64 1.42 9.49
N MET A 16 13.70 1.52 10.29
CA MET A 16 15.07 1.25 9.82
C MET A 16 15.25 -0.22 9.44
N VAL A 17 14.70 -1.14 10.23
CA VAL A 17 14.76 -2.58 9.94
C VAL A 17 13.96 -2.90 8.67
N ILE A 18 12.74 -2.35 8.53
CA ILE A 18 11.91 -2.56 7.34
C ILE A 18 12.57 -1.95 6.10
N PHE A 19 13.11 -0.73 6.20
CA PHE A 19 13.81 -0.07 5.11
C PHE A 19 15.07 -0.85 4.70
N GLY A 20 15.85 -1.33 5.68
CA GLY A 20 16.99 -2.20 5.45
C GLY A 20 16.59 -3.49 4.73
N ALA A 21 15.51 -4.14 5.16
CA ALA A 21 14.99 -5.33 4.49
C ALA A 21 14.52 -5.07 3.05
N LEU A 22 13.91 -3.91 2.78
CA LEU A 22 13.43 -3.51 1.45
C LEU A 22 14.57 -3.16 0.48
N ILE A 23 15.64 -2.50 0.95
CA ILE A 23 16.73 -2.05 0.08
C ILE A 23 17.68 -3.19 -0.30
N VAL A 24 17.73 -4.28 0.48
CA VAL A 24 18.57 -5.43 0.17
C VAL A 24 18.23 -5.96 -1.24
N PRO A 25 19.23 -6.10 -2.13
CA PRO A 25 19.06 -6.67 -3.46
C PRO A 25 18.77 -8.18 -3.36
N LEU A 26 17.53 -8.52 -2.99
CA LEU A 26 17.08 -9.91 -2.96
C LEU A 26 16.89 -10.44 -4.40
N PRO A 27 17.28 -11.70 -4.67
CA PRO A 27 17.02 -12.33 -5.96
C PRO A 27 15.51 -12.37 -6.25
N PHE A 28 15.15 -12.21 -7.52
CA PHE A 28 13.78 -11.99 -7.99
C PHE A 28 12.77 -13.03 -7.47
N THR A 29 13.17 -14.29 -7.35
CA THR A 29 12.33 -15.38 -6.85
C THR A 29 11.91 -15.18 -5.39
N PHE A 30 12.85 -14.73 -4.54
CA PHE A 30 12.56 -14.42 -3.15
C PHE A 30 11.73 -13.15 -3.01
N ARG A 31 12.03 -12.11 -3.80
CA ARG A 31 11.21 -10.89 -3.84
C ARG A 31 9.78 -11.22 -4.22
N ARG A 32 9.57 -11.99 -5.29
CA ARG A 32 8.23 -12.42 -5.73
C ARG A 32 7.49 -13.18 -4.63
N LYS A 33 8.14 -14.12 -3.95
CA LYS A 33 7.51 -14.94 -2.89
C LYS A 33 7.12 -14.10 -1.67
N VAL A 34 8.04 -13.24 -1.21
CA VAL A 34 7.82 -12.33 -0.09
C VAL A 34 6.73 -11.31 -0.44
N PHE A 35 6.80 -10.70 -1.63
CA PHE A 35 5.79 -9.72 -2.07
C PHE A 35 4.44 -10.34 -2.37
N ASN A 36 4.35 -11.58 -2.85
CA ASN A 36 3.07 -12.27 -3.01
C ASN A 36 2.44 -12.61 -1.67
N PHE A 37 3.23 -13.09 -0.70
CA PHE A 37 2.74 -13.30 0.67
C PHE A 37 2.28 -11.99 1.33
N ILE A 38 3.03 -10.91 1.09
CA ILE A 38 2.71 -9.54 1.51
C ILE A 38 1.43 -9.05 0.80
N SER A 39 1.29 -9.23 -0.51
CA SER A 39 0.16 -8.73 -1.29
C SER A 39 -1.13 -9.54 -1.10
N GLU A 40 -1.03 -10.79 -0.66
CA GLU A 40 -2.18 -11.66 -0.33
C GLU A 40 -2.82 -11.30 1.01
N SER A 41 -2.07 -10.60 1.88
CA SER A 41 -2.56 -10.25 3.20
C SER A 41 -3.28 -8.90 3.19
N GLU A 42 -4.57 -8.88 3.56
CA GLU A 42 -5.34 -7.66 3.86
C GLU A 42 -4.64 -6.75 4.89
N ILE A 43 -3.70 -7.31 5.64
CA ILE A 43 -2.85 -6.62 6.60
C ILE A 43 -2.06 -5.52 5.89
N ILE A 44 -1.56 -5.71 4.65
CA ILE A 44 -0.77 -4.69 3.95
C ILE A 44 -1.57 -3.45 3.60
N ALA A 45 -2.82 -3.62 3.13
CA ALA A 45 -3.68 -2.47 2.84
C ALA A 45 -3.89 -1.66 4.12
N LYS A 46 -4.23 -2.34 5.22
CA LYS A 46 -4.37 -1.73 6.56
C LYS A 46 -3.06 -1.13 7.07
N LEU A 47 -1.91 -1.73 6.76
CA LEU A 47 -0.57 -1.28 7.15
C LEU A 47 -0.18 -0.03 6.36
N GLN A 48 -0.57 0.09 5.09
CA GLN A 48 -0.36 1.30 4.28
C GLN A 48 -1.22 2.47 4.79
N TYR A 49 -2.46 2.21 5.18
CA TYR A 49 -3.29 3.20 5.89
C TYR A 49 -2.69 3.54 7.27
N GLY A 50 -2.23 2.54 8.01
CA GLY A 50 -1.55 2.70 9.30
C GLY A 50 -0.31 3.60 9.19
N LEU A 51 0.58 3.33 8.23
CA LEU A 51 1.76 4.14 7.95
C LEU A 51 1.39 5.60 7.60
N ARG A 52 0.31 5.83 6.85
CA ARG A 52 -0.16 7.20 6.56
C ARG A 52 -0.67 7.91 7.82
N ILE A 53 -1.41 7.21 8.68
CA ILE A 53 -1.92 7.77 9.95
C ILE A 53 -0.74 8.09 10.88
N THR A 54 0.18 7.14 11.03
CA THR A 54 1.42 7.28 11.79
C THR A 54 2.26 8.46 11.29
N PHE A 55 2.35 8.66 9.98
CA PHE A 55 3.07 9.80 9.39
C PHE A 55 2.47 11.15 9.84
N ILE A 56 1.15 11.30 9.82
CA ILE A 56 0.48 12.52 10.28
C ILE A 56 0.77 12.76 11.76
N PHE A 57 0.74 11.70 12.58
CA PHE A 57 1.04 11.80 14.01
C PHE A 57 2.48 12.23 14.27
N ILE A 58 3.46 11.66 13.55
CA ILE A 58 4.88 12.04 13.64
C ILE A 58 5.07 13.47 13.16
N LEU A 59 4.38 13.91 12.11
CA LEU A 59 4.43 15.29 11.62
C LEU A 59 3.95 16.28 12.69
N ILE A 60 2.85 15.99 13.38
CA ILE A 60 2.38 16.82 14.50
C ILE A 60 3.42 16.87 15.63
N LEU A 61 3.97 15.71 16.02
CA LEU A 61 5.01 15.64 17.05
C LEU A 61 6.30 16.36 16.64
N PHE A 62 6.64 16.36 15.36
CA PHE A 62 7.77 17.09 14.82
C PHE A 62 7.55 18.60 14.93
N ILE A 63 6.39 19.10 14.52
CA ILE A 63 6.04 20.52 14.66
C ILE A 63 6.05 20.94 16.15
N ASP A 64 5.48 20.13 17.04
CA ASP A 64 5.56 20.36 18.49
C ASP A 64 7.00 20.42 18.99
N SER A 65 7.84 19.47 18.56
CA SER A 65 9.26 19.41 18.93
C SER A 65 10.02 20.64 18.44
N VAL A 66 9.75 21.12 17.21
CA VAL A 66 10.34 22.34 16.65
C VAL A 66 9.91 23.56 17.45
N ASN A 67 8.60 23.70 17.72
CA ASN A 67 8.06 24.81 18.52
C ASN A 67 8.68 24.85 19.93
N ARG A 68 8.89 23.68 20.54
CA ARG A 68 9.55 23.56 21.84
C ARG A 68 11.02 23.95 21.77
N VAL A 69 11.77 23.49 20.76
CA VAL A 69 13.18 23.88 20.56
C VAL A 69 13.29 25.39 20.35
N TYR A 70 12.43 25.97 19.53
CA TYR A 70 12.41 27.41 19.29
C TYR A 70 12.15 28.20 20.57
N ARG A 71 11.12 27.82 21.35
CA ARG A 71 10.82 28.44 22.65
C ARG A 71 12.02 28.40 23.61
N VAL A 72 12.63 27.23 23.78
CA VAL A 72 13.80 27.06 24.66
C VAL A 72 15.00 27.89 24.19
N GLN A 73 15.19 28.06 22.88
CA GLN A 73 16.24 28.93 22.35
C GLN A 73 15.96 30.41 22.61
N VAL A 74 14.70 30.85 22.49
CA VAL A 74 14.29 32.24 22.77
C VAL A 74 14.45 32.54 24.28
N GLU A 75 13.98 31.65 25.16
CA GLU A 75 14.16 31.77 26.63
C GLU A 75 15.64 31.89 27.00
N LEU A 76 16.49 31.05 26.42
CA LEU A 76 17.94 31.10 26.64
C LEU A 76 18.54 32.43 26.16
N SER A 77 18.12 32.91 24.98
CA SER A 77 18.62 34.16 24.39
C SER A 77 18.19 35.41 25.17
N ALA A 78 16.98 35.39 25.73
CA ALA A 78 16.48 36.44 26.60
C ALA A 78 17.30 36.53 27.90
N LEU A 79 17.61 35.39 28.52
CA LEU A 79 18.45 35.34 29.72
C LEU A 79 19.88 35.82 29.46
N TYR A 80 20.47 35.50 28.31
CA TYR A 80 21.79 36.04 27.94
C TYR A 80 21.77 37.57 27.78
N LYS A 81 20.68 38.15 27.27
CA LYS A 81 20.52 39.61 27.13
C LYS A 81 20.27 40.32 28.47
N ASP A 82 19.57 39.68 29.41
CA ASP A 82 19.28 40.22 30.75
C ASP A 82 20.50 40.15 31.72
N THR A 83 21.60 39.52 31.28
CA THR A 83 22.82 39.26 32.09
C THR A 83 23.85 40.40 32.09
N THR A 84 23.52 41.61 31.60
CA THR A 84 24.41 42.78 31.69
C THR A 84 24.44 43.44 33.08
N GLY A 85 23.63 42.99 34.04
CA GLY A 85 23.66 43.46 35.44
C GLY A 85 24.66 42.69 36.32
N ALA A 86 25.63 43.39 36.89
CA ALA A 86 26.81 42.88 37.64
C ALA A 86 26.54 42.05 38.92
N GLY A 87 25.29 41.71 39.26
CA GLY A 87 24.91 41.12 40.56
C GLY A 87 24.49 39.64 40.58
N ARG A 88 24.36 38.94 39.45
CA ARG A 88 23.74 37.58 39.41
C ARG A 88 24.65 36.41 39.04
N ALA A 89 25.95 36.63 38.84
CA ALA A 89 26.88 35.63 38.31
C ALA A 89 27.00 34.34 39.16
N ALA A 90 26.76 34.39 40.48
CA ALA A 90 26.88 33.24 41.38
C ALA A 90 25.60 32.36 41.48
N ALA A 91 24.41 32.93 41.24
CA ALA A 91 23.15 32.16 41.17
C ALA A 91 22.91 31.54 39.78
N LEU A 92 23.62 32.03 38.76
CA LEU A 92 23.49 31.64 37.35
C LEU A 92 24.18 30.32 36.98
N GLY A 93 25.03 29.74 37.84
CA GLY A 93 25.75 28.49 37.51
C GLY A 93 24.80 27.29 37.37
N SER A 94 23.86 27.14 38.30
CA SER A 94 22.81 26.12 38.28
C SER A 94 21.81 26.36 37.16
N ASP A 95 21.33 27.61 37.02
CA ASP A 95 20.32 27.97 36.02
C ASP A 95 20.87 27.82 34.59
N ARG A 96 22.14 28.16 34.35
CA ARG A 96 22.78 27.96 33.04
C ARG A 96 22.94 26.48 32.71
N ALA A 97 23.37 25.66 33.67
CA ALA A 97 23.54 24.22 33.46
C ALA A 97 22.18 23.54 33.19
N GLU A 98 21.14 23.92 33.93
CA GLU A 98 19.79 23.38 33.76
C GLU A 98 19.20 23.75 32.39
N ILE A 99 19.35 25.00 31.96
CA ILE A 99 18.78 25.47 30.69
C ILE A 99 19.57 24.92 29.50
N GLN A 100 20.89 24.79 29.61
CA GLN A 100 21.69 24.08 28.60
C GLN A 100 21.26 22.62 28.48
N ALA A 101 21.02 21.92 29.60
CA ALA A 101 20.50 20.56 29.58
C ALA A 101 19.11 20.47 28.89
N ARG A 102 18.22 21.44 29.15
CA ARG A 102 16.92 21.55 28.47
C ARG A 102 17.05 21.77 26.96
N LYS A 103 18.04 22.57 26.51
CA LYS A 103 18.35 22.77 25.08
C LYS A 103 18.84 21.48 24.41
N PHE A 104 19.80 20.77 25.01
CA PHE A 104 20.27 19.50 24.45
C PHE A 104 19.16 18.45 24.39
N TYR A 105 18.31 18.43 25.41
CA TYR A 105 17.17 17.52 25.47
C TYR A 105 16.15 17.80 24.36
N SER A 106 15.75 19.06 24.17
CA SER A 106 14.79 19.43 23.12
C SER A 106 15.37 19.23 21.72
N GLN A 107 16.65 19.55 21.50
CA GLN A 107 17.34 19.33 20.22
C GLN A 107 17.39 17.85 19.82
N ARG A 108 17.84 16.95 20.71
CA ARG A 108 17.87 15.50 20.41
C ARG A 108 16.49 14.98 20.06
N ASN A 109 15.47 15.42 20.79
CA ASN A 109 14.12 14.95 20.57
C ASN A 109 13.51 15.48 19.27
N MET A 110 13.84 16.71 18.86
CA MET A 110 13.51 17.25 17.53
C MET A 110 14.22 16.48 16.42
N TYR A 111 15.49 16.11 16.60
CA TYR A 111 16.19 15.27 15.63
C TYR A 111 15.59 13.87 15.54
N LEU A 112 15.23 13.26 16.68
CA LEU A 112 14.58 11.96 16.71
C LEU A 112 13.26 11.96 15.90
N THR A 113 12.38 12.95 16.15
CA THR A 113 11.12 13.07 15.40
C THR A 113 11.35 13.41 13.94
N GLY A 114 12.35 14.25 13.62
CA GLY A 114 12.71 14.61 12.25
C GLY A 114 13.25 13.44 11.43
N PHE A 115 14.15 12.63 12.00
CA PHE A 115 14.68 11.44 11.33
C PHE A 115 13.60 10.39 11.11
N THR A 116 12.69 10.22 12.08
CA THR A 116 11.55 9.30 11.92
C THR A 116 10.68 9.75 10.75
N LEU A 117 10.30 11.02 10.70
CA LEU A 117 9.50 11.57 9.60
C LEU A 117 10.15 11.37 8.23
N PHE A 118 11.44 11.67 8.14
CA PHE A 118 12.22 11.51 6.90
C PHE A 118 12.27 10.04 6.46
N LEU A 119 12.52 9.13 7.41
CA LEU A 119 12.58 7.71 7.15
C LEU A 119 11.21 7.16 6.74
N SER A 120 10.12 7.56 7.38
CA SER A 120 8.75 7.20 6.98
C SER A 120 8.46 7.59 5.52
N LEU A 121 8.91 8.78 5.09
CA LEU A 121 8.71 9.27 3.72
C LEU A 121 9.48 8.42 2.71
N ILE A 122 10.76 8.16 2.99
CA ILE A 122 11.60 7.33 2.13
C ILE A 122 11.05 5.90 2.07
N LEU A 123 10.64 5.32 3.20
CA LEU A 123 10.11 3.96 3.26
C LEU A 123 8.89 3.80 2.34
N ASN A 124 7.95 4.75 2.39
CA ASN A 124 6.79 4.76 1.50
C ASN A 124 7.22 4.83 0.02
N ARG A 125 8.12 5.75 -0.32
CA ARG A 125 8.62 5.89 -1.70
C ARG A 125 9.33 4.62 -2.18
N THR A 126 10.21 4.05 -1.36
CA THR A 126 10.95 2.82 -1.67
C THR A 126 10.02 1.62 -1.78
N TYR A 127 8.99 1.51 -0.95
CA TYR A 127 7.98 0.46 -1.05
C TYR A 127 7.27 0.49 -2.41
N VAL A 128 6.77 1.66 -2.82
CA VAL A 128 6.09 1.84 -4.11
C VAL A 128 7.03 1.55 -5.28
N LEU A 129 8.26 2.09 -5.24
CA LEU A 129 9.25 1.84 -6.28
C LEU A 129 9.64 0.37 -6.38
N THR A 130 9.77 -0.33 -5.26
CA THR A 130 10.11 -1.76 -5.25
C THR A 130 8.97 -2.59 -5.86
N LEU A 131 7.72 -2.25 -5.52
CA LEU A 131 6.54 -2.91 -6.10
C LEU A 131 6.45 -2.67 -7.61
N GLU A 132 6.66 -1.43 -8.06
CA GLU A 132 6.70 -1.08 -9.48
C GLU A 132 7.82 -1.83 -10.20
N ASN A 133 9.02 -1.87 -9.63
CA ASN A 133 10.15 -2.59 -10.22
C ASN A 133 9.83 -4.09 -10.37
N LEU A 134 9.21 -4.70 -9.36
CA LEU A 134 8.80 -6.10 -9.41
C LEU A 134 7.75 -6.35 -10.50
N ARG A 135 6.76 -5.47 -10.62
CA ARG A 135 5.75 -5.50 -11.70
C ARG A 135 6.37 -5.35 -13.08
N LEU A 136 7.33 -4.43 -13.23
CA LEU A 136 8.01 -4.21 -14.50
C LEU A 136 8.83 -5.43 -14.90
N GLN A 137 9.59 -6.01 -13.96
CA GLN A 137 10.36 -7.24 -14.19
C GLN A 137 9.45 -8.41 -14.59
N GLU A 138 8.26 -8.52 -14.01
CA GLU A 138 7.29 -9.56 -14.37
C GLU A 138 6.68 -9.34 -15.77
N LYS A 139 6.36 -8.09 -16.13
CA LYS A 139 5.91 -7.74 -17.49
C LYS A 139 6.97 -8.04 -18.55
N ILE A 140 8.24 -7.76 -18.27
CA ILE A 140 9.34 -8.07 -19.20
C ILE A 140 9.42 -9.57 -19.44
N ARG A 141 9.41 -10.40 -18.39
CA ARG A 141 9.46 -11.87 -18.53
C ARG A 141 8.25 -12.45 -19.26
N LEU A 142 7.07 -11.85 -19.09
CA LEU A 142 5.87 -12.20 -19.86
C LEU A 142 6.08 -11.93 -21.36
N HIS A 143 6.67 -10.80 -21.72
CA HIS A 143 6.98 -10.48 -23.12
C HIS A 143 8.11 -11.31 -23.71
N GLU A 144 9.08 -11.74 -22.89
CA GLU A 144 10.17 -12.63 -23.28
C GLU A 144 9.76 -14.10 -23.46
N GLY A 145 8.49 -14.44 -23.15
CA GLY A 145 7.96 -15.79 -23.36
C GLY A 145 8.44 -16.83 -22.34
N ASP A 146 8.90 -16.40 -21.16
CA ASP A 146 9.32 -17.30 -20.09
C ASP A 146 8.09 -18.12 -19.60
N PRO A 147 8.11 -19.47 -19.66
CA PRO A 147 6.99 -20.31 -19.26
C PRO A 147 6.64 -20.21 -17.75
N THR A 148 7.51 -19.60 -16.94
CA THR A 148 7.26 -19.32 -15.53
C THR A 148 6.62 -17.95 -15.28
N ALA A 149 6.59 -17.09 -16.30
CA ALA A 149 5.95 -15.78 -16.29
C ALA A 149 4.46 -15.91 -16.62
N GLY A 150 3.59 -15.26 -15.83
CA GLY A 150 2.14 -15.33 -16.01
C GLY A 150 1.41 -16.44 -15.25
N GLY A 151 2.11 -17.24 -14.44
CA GLY A 151 1.46 -18.13 -13.46
C GLY A 151 0.63 -17.35 -12.42
N LYS A 152 -0.12 -18.07 -11.57
CA LYS A 152 -0.98 -17.48 -10.51
C LYS A 152 -0.29 -16.40 -9.66
N GLU A 153 1.01 -16.52 -9.47
CA GLU A 153 1.85 -15.57 -8.73
C GLU A 153 2.13 -14.26 -9.47
N GLY A 154 2.07 -14.23 -10.80
CA GLY A 154 2.30 -13.02 -11.60
C GLY A 154 1.04 -12.24 -11.95
N LEU A 155 -0.08 -12.95 -12.12
CA LEU A 155 -1.40 -12.31 -12.18
C LEU A 155 -1.77 -11.60 -10.86
N LYS A 156 -1.21 -12.05 -9.73
CA LYS A 156 -1.40 -11.40 -8.42
C LYS A 156 -0.62 -10.10 -8.27
N LEU A 157 0.44 -9.95 -9.04
CA LEU A 157 1.36 -8.83 -8.98
C LEU A 157 0.99 -7.73 -9.98
N SER A 158 0.29 -8.06 -11.07
CA SER A 158 -0.29 -7.07 -11.99
C SER A 158 -1.24 -6.12 -11.23
N GLY A 159 -1.21 -4.84 -11.56
CA GLY A 159 -1.86 -3.74 -10.80
C GLY A 159 -3.38 -3.83 -10.62
N GLU A 160 -4.03 -4.89 -11.09
CA GLU A 160 -5.45 -5.22 -10.93
C GLU A 160 -5.86 -5.59 -9.49
N TYR A 161 -4.88 -5.85 -8.62
CA TYR A 161 -5.10 -6.18 -7.20
C TYR A 161 -5.30 -4.96 -6.27
N ARG A 162 -5.69 -3.79 -6.79
CA ARG A 162 -6.22 -2.71 -5.94
C ARG A 162 -7.69 -3.02 -5.64
N GLY A 163 -8.13 -2.90 -4.39
CA GLY A 163 -9.47 -3.33 -3.93
C GLY A 163 -10.67 -2.75 -4.71
N GLU A 164 -10.46 -1.72 -5.53
CA GLU A 164 -11.46 -1.13 -6.42
C GLU A 164 -11.73 -2.00 -7.66
N THR A 165 -10.70 -2.59 -8.27
CA THR A 165 -10.82 -3.51 -9.40
C THR A 165 -11.38 -4.87 -8.97
N ILE A 166 -11.11 -5.35 -7.75
CA ILE A 166 -11.74 -6.59 -7.25
C ILE A 166 -13.26 -6.43 -7.13
N GLY A 167 -13.73 -5.26 -6.69
CA GLY A 167 -15.16 -4.93 -6.68
C GLY A 167 -15.76 -4.87 -8.08
N GLN A 168 -15.05 -4.27 -9.03
CA GLN A 168 -15.47 -4.19 -10.44
C GLN A 168 -15.47 -5.57 -11.11
N LEU A 169 -14.42 -6.37 -10.95
CA LEU A 169 -14.29 -7.74 -11.47
C LEU A 169 -15.36 -8.66 -10.88
N LYS A 170 -15.68 -8.54 -9.58
CA LYS A 170 -16.77 -9.31 -8.96
C LYS A 170 -18.13 -8.92 -9.53
N ASN A 171 -18.35 -7.63 -9.78
CA ASN A 171 -19.58 -7.17 -10.43
C ASN A 171 -19.68 -7.64 -11.89
N ASP A 172 -18.56 -7.66 -12.62
CA ASP A 172 -18.52 -8.13 -14.00
C ASP A 172 -18.68 -9.65 -14.10
N LEU A 173 -18.14 -10.42 -13.15
CA LEU A 173 -18.42 -11.86 -13.02
C LEU A 173 -19.90 -12.12 -12.81
N VAL A 174 -20.53 -11.41 -11.87
CA VAL A 174 -21.98 -11.54 -11.61
C VAL A 174 -22.82 -11.16 -12.82
N LYS A 175 -22.41 -10.13 -13.60
CA LYS A 175 -23.07 -9.78 -14.87
C LYS A 175 -22.90 -10.89 -15.91
N LYS A 176 -21.68 -11.42 -16.07
CA LYS A 176 -21.37 -12.50 -17.02
C LYS A 176 -22.13 -13.79 -16.71
N ASP A 177 -22.25 -14.15 -15.44
CA ASP A 177 -23.05 -15.31 -15.02
C ASP A 177 -24.54 -15.13 -15.35
N LYS A 178 -25.08 -13.93 -15.15
CA LYS A 178 -26.46 -13.60 -15.54
C LYS A 178 -26.65 -13.63 -17.06
N GLU A 179 -25.72 -13.09 -17.82
CA GLU A 179 -25.72 -13.14 -19.29
C GLU A 179 -25.69 -14.59 -19.80
N LEU A 180 -24.82 -15.44 -19.22
CA LEU A 180 -24.73 -16.86 -19.58
C LEU A 180 -26.02 -17.62 -19.23
N ALA A 181 -26.60 -17.36 -18.07
CA ALA A 181 -27.87 -17.97 -17.68
C ALA A 181 -29.02 -17.55 -18.63
N ALA A 182 -29.07 -16.26 -18.99
CA ALA A 182 -30.05 -15.75 -19.94
C ALA A 182 -29.84 -16.34 -21.35
N LEU A 183 -28.60 -16.42 -21.82
CA LEU A 183 -28.25 -16.98 -23.13
C LEU A 183 -28.59 -18.48 -23.19
N LYS A 184 -28.33 -19.23 -22.12
CA LYS A 184 -28.71 -20.64 -22.02
C LYS A 184 -30.22 -20.82 -22.10
N LYS A 185 -30.99 -19.99 -21.39
CA LYS A 185 -32.45 -20.00 -21.45
C LYS A 185 -32.99 -19.64 -22.84
N GLN A 186 -32.39 -18.65 -23.51
CA GLN A 186 -32.75 -18.30 -24.89
C GLN A 186 -32.42 -19.43 -25.87
N SER A 187 -31.27 -20.08 -25.73
CA SER A 187 -30.87 -21.23 -26.55
C SER A 187 -31.84 -22.41 -26.36
N GLU A 188 -32.26 -22.70 -25.13
CA GLU A 188 -33.26 -23.74 -24.84
C GLU A 188 -34.63 -23.39 -25.43
N GLY A 189 -35.07 -22.13 -25.32
CA GLY A 189 -36.30 -21.64 -25.95
C GLY A 189 -36.27 -21.77 -27.48
N LEU A 190 -35.18 -21.35 -28.11
CA LEU A 190 -34.99 -21.45 -29.56
C LEU A 190 -34.96 -22.90 -30.04
N ARG A 191 -34.30 -23.81 -29.30
CA ARG A 191 -34.32 -25.25 -29.61
C ARG A 191 -35.72 -25.83 -29.53
N ARG A 192 -36.53 -25.39 -28.57
CA ARG A 192 -37.92 -25.82 -28.45
C ARG A 192 -38.77 -25.34 -29.62
N GLU A 193 -38.68 -24.07 -29.99
CA GLU A 193 -39.40 -23.54 -31.15
C GLU A 193 -38.96 -24.20 -32.46
N TYR A 194 -37.65 -24.47 -32.61
CA TYR A 194 -37.13 -25.20 -33.77
C TYR A 194 -37.72 -26.61 -33.86
N ASN A 195 -37.79 -27.34 -32.73
CA ASN A 195 -38.41 -28.67 -32.69
C ASN A 195 -39.91 -28.59 -32.99
N GLU A 196 -40.64 -27.66 -32.40
CA GLU A 196 -42.08 -27.48 -32.65
C GLU A 196 -42.36 -27.09 -34.11
N LEU A 197 -41.50 -26.26 -34.73
CA LEU A 197 -41.61 -25.89 -36.14
C LEU A 197 -41.26 -27.07 -37.05
N SER A 198 -40.23 -27.85 -36.69
CA SER A 198 -39.87 -29.09 -37.40
C SER A 198 -41.03 -30.09 -37.37
N ASP A 199 -41.65 -30.30 -36.22
CA ASP A 199 -42.80 -31.21 -36.07
C ASP A 199 -44.01 -30.71 -36.88
N LYS A 200 -44.30 -29.40 -36.87
CA LYS A 200 -45.35 -28.79 -37.70
C LYS A 200 -45.05 -28.91 -39.19
N TYR A 201 -43.80 -28.74 -39.61
CA TYR A 201 -43.39 -28.90 -41.00
C TYR A 201 -43.59 -30.34 -41.48
N VAL A 202 -43.24 -31.32 -40.65
CA VAL A 202 -43.49 -32.75 -40.92
C VAL A 202 -44.99 -33.05 -41.00
N GLN A 203 -45.81 -32.48 -40.13
CA GLN A 203 -47.27 -32.65 -40.16
C GLN A 203 -47.94 -32.00 -41.38
N LEU A 204 -47.48 -30.83 -41.82
CA LEU A 204 -48.03 -30.11 -42.97
C LEU A 204 -47.55 -30.67 -44.32
N ASN A 205 -46.41 -31.35 -44.34
CA ASN A 205 -45.84 -31.99 -45.54
C ASN A 205 -45.60 -33.50 -45.33
N PRO A 206 -46.64 -34.31 -45.09
CA PRO A 206 -46.49 -35.75 -44.83
C PRO A 206 -45.92 -36.54 -46.02
N GLY A 207 -45.91 -35.95 -47.23
CA GLY A 207 -45.32 -36.53 -48.44
C GLY A 207 -43.83 -36.25 -48.65
N SER A 208 -43.19 -35.35 -47.88
CA SER A 208 -41.75 -35.02 -48.05
C SER A 208 -40.81 -35.91 -47.22
N ALA A 209 -41.35 -36.82 -46.40
CA ALA A 209 -40.54 -37.79 -45.64
C ALA A 209 -39.94 -38.89 -46.53
N GLY A 210 -40.28 -38.95 -47.83
CA GLY A 210 -39.81 -39.96 -48.78
C GLY A 210 -38.55 -39.61 -49.60
N ASP A 211 -38.24 -38.33 -49.85
CA ASP A 211 -37.18 -37.95 -50.81
C ASP A 211 -35.86 -37.53 -50.14
N LYS A 212 -35.35 -38.37 -49.24
CA LYS A 212 -33.93 -38.33 -48.80
C LYS A 212 -33.18 -39.65 -49.00
N LYS A 213 -33.61 -40.47 -49.96
CA LYS A 213 -32.84 -41.60 -50.50
C LYS A 213 -33.10 -41.79 -52.00
N SER A 214 -32.48 -40.98 -52.86
CA SER A 214 -32.06 -41.37 -54.22
C SER A 214 -31.51 -40.16 -55.01
N ASN A 215 -30.27 -39.76 -54.72
CA ASN A 215 -29.14 -39.50 -55.64
C ASN A 215 -28.04 -38.75 -54.89
#